data_AF-A0A2G9MFV1-F1
#
_entry.id   AF-A0A2G9MFV1-F1
#
_cell.length_a   1.000
_cell.length_b   1.000
_cell.length_c   1.000
_cell.angle_alpha   90.00
_cell.angle_beta   90.00
_cell.angle_gamma   90.00
#
_symmetry.space_group_name_H-M   'P 1'
#
loop_
_entity.id
_entity.type
_entity.pdbx_description
1 polymer ?
#
loop_
_entity_poly.entity_id
_entity_poly.type
_entity_poly.pdbx_seq_one_letter_code
_entity_poly.pdbx_strand_id
1 'polypeptide(L)'
;MRLIIYSFLKKARRKLFKSVKHIFLEKQNQYKMTLEKILIAGFGGQGVLFLGRVIAESAIQEQNATLMTSYGPESRGGTSNCHVTISDEEIYPPIPNDQEGVIAFNPKSMDKFEHELKKNGLLLYNSSLIKIKPKRTNIKAVAVPFTEIAKKLGDEQVLNMVALGAYYELKKTINIDIVLNETLPKLLTGDKAAYIQINKEAIKAGIDYIKRNLFKQTETSAFYGCGQLLA
;
A
#
# COMPACT_ATOMS: atom_id res chain seq x y z
N MET A 1 16.30 -56.35 -10.58
CA MET A 1 17.24 -55.37 -9.97
C MET A 1 17.29 -53.99 -10.67
N ARG A 2 17.30 -53.91 -12.01
CA ARG A 2 17.35 -52.63 -12.77
C ARG A 2 16.18 -51.65 -12.53
N LEU A 3 14.95 -52.12 -12.29
CA LEU A 3 13.76 -51.28 -12.08
C LEU A 3 13.76 -50.50 -10.76
N ILE A 4 14.34 -51.08 -9.69
CA ILE A 4 14.37 -50.48 -8.35
C ILE A 4 15.34 -49.28 -8.32
N ILE A 5 16.50 -49.42 -8.96
CA ILE A 5 17.52 -48.37 -9.07
C ILE A 5 16.98 -47.16 -9.84
N TYR A 6 16.24 -47.38 -10.93
CA TYR A 6 15.66 -46.31 -11.74
C TYR A 6 14.59 -45.50 -10.98
N SER A 7 13.73 -46.18 -10.22
CA SER A 7 12.73 -45.53 -9.36
C SER A 7 13.39 -44.67 -8.27
N PHE A 8 14.46 -45.18 -7.66
CA PHE A 8 15.22 -44.47 -6.63
C PHE A 8 15.90 -43.21 -7.19
N LEU A 9 16.57 -43.33 -8.35
CA LEU A 9 17.19 -42.20 -9.05
C LEU A 9 16.18 -41.12 -9.45
N LYS A 10 14.98 -41.51 -9.92
CA LYS A 10 13.91 -40.57 -10.28
C LYS A 10 13.36 -39.83 -9.07
N LYS A 11 13.26 -40.50 -7.91
CA LYS A 11 12.79 -39.92 -6.64
C LYS A 11 13.84 -38.96 -6.06
N ALA A 12 15.13 -39.33 -6.09
CA ALA A 12 16.24 -38.48 -5.69
C ALA A 12 16.34 -37.22 -6.57
N ARG A 13 16.25 -37.36 -7.90
CA ARG A 13 16.26 -36.24 -8.86
C ARG A 13 15.09 -35.28 -8.65
N ARG A 14 13.88 -35.78 -8.35
CA ARG A 14 12.71 -34.94 -8.01
C ARG A 14 12.90 -34.19 -6.70
N LYS A 15 13.48 -34.82 -5.68
CA LYS A 15 13.74 -34.18 -4.38
C LYS A 15 14.80 -33.09 -4.52
N LEU A 16 15.87 -33.36 -5.28
CA LEU A 16 16.90 -32.40 -5.63
C LEU A 16 16.33 -31.22 -6.44
N PHE A 17 15.52 -31.48 -7.47
CA PHE A 17 14.86 -30.42 -8.26
C PHE A 17 13.93 -29.55 -7.41
N LYS A 18 13.19 -30.12 -6.46
CA LYS A 18 12.36 -29.34 -5.52
C LYS A 18 13.22 -28.46 -4.61
N SER A 19 14.29 -29.00 -4.03
CA SER A 19 15.22 -28.23 -3.20
C SER A 19 15.92 -27.12 -3.97
N VAL A 20 16.42 -27.41 -5.18
CA VAL A 20 17.08 -26.40 -6.03
C VAL A 20 16.07 -25.33 -6.48
N LYS A 21 14.82 -25.71 -6.80
CA LYS A 21 13.77 -24.74 -7.12
C LYS A 21 13.38 -23.89 -5.92
N HIS A 22 13.34 -24.45 -4.71
CA HIS A 22 13.09 -23.70 -3.48
C HIS A 22 14.22 -22.71 -3.19
N ILE A 23 15.48 -23.15 -3.26
CA ILE A 23 16.67 -22.29 -3.08
C ILE A 23 16.72 -21.21 -4.17
N PHE A 24 16.37 -21.54 -5.41
CA PHE A 24 16.31 -20.57 -6.52
C PHE A 24 15.18 -19.56 -6.33
N LEU A 25 14.01 -19.99 -5.86
CA LEU A 25 12.88 -19.10 -5.54
C LEU A 25 13.18 -18.22 -4.33
N GLU A 26 13.81 -18.75 -3.28
CA GLU A 26 14.30 -17.98 -2.13
C GLU A 26 15.35 -16.96 -2.57
N LYS A 27 16.31 -17.33 -3.43
CA LYS A 27 17.31 -16.41 -3.98
C LYS A 27 16.72 -15.38 -4.95
N GLN A 28 15.68 -15.73 -5.72
CA GLN A 28 14.96 -14.77 -6.57
C GLN A 28 14.15 -13.77 -5.73
N ASN A 29 13.59 -14.21 -4.61
CA ASN A 29 12.90 -13.32 -3.68
C ASN A 29 13.89 -12.42 -2.90
N GLN A 30 15.11 -12.91 -2.68
CA GLN A 30 16.22 -12.17 -2.08
C GLN A 30 16.80 -11.06 -2.98
N TYR A 31 16.61 -11.14 -4.31
CA TYR A 31 17.09 -10.16 -5.30
C TYR A 31 15.97 -9.31 -5.92
N LYS A 32 14.76 -9.36 -5.36
CA LYS A 32 13.69 -8.49 -5.82
C LYS A 32 13.95 -7.08 -5.26
N MET A 33 14.57 -6.26 -6.08
CA MET A 33 14.71 -4.82 -5.83
C MET A 33 13.35 -4.23 -5.43
N THR A 34 13.26 -3.73 -4.20
CA THR A 34 12.05 -3.07 -3.73
C THR A 34 12.12 -1.62 -4.16
N LEU A 35 11.46 -1.27 -5.27
CA LEU A 35 11.18 0.12 -5.63
C LEU A 35 9.68 0.35 -5.44
N GLU A 36 9.33 1.16 -4.45
CA GLU A 36 7.95 1.47 -4.11
C GLU A 36 7.69 2.97 -4.24
N LYS A 37 6.99 3.36 -5.31
CA LYS A 37 6.56 4.75 -5.55
C LYS A 37 5.09 4.92 -5.17
N ILE A 38 4.81 5.74 -4.16
CA ILE A 38 3.49 5.95 -3.58
C ILE A 38 3.10 7.42 -3.76
N LEU A 39 2.00 7.66 -4.45
CA LEU A 39 1.38 8.98 -4.50
C LEU A 39 0.21 9.03 -3.53
N ILE A 40 0.19 10.04 -2.65
CA ILE A 40 -0.87 10.25 -1.69
C ILE A 40 -1.50 11.60 -1.99
N ALA A 41 -2.82 11.65 -2.16
CA ALA A 41 -3.49 12.89 -2.53
C ALA A 41 -4.85 13.06 -1.85
N GLY A 42 -5.13 14.30 -1.44
CA GLY A 42 -6.32 14.67 -0.70
C GLY A 42 -6.54 16.19 -0.64
N PHE A 43 -7.47 16.63 0.18
CA PHE A 43 -7.63 18.04 0.54
C PHE A 43 -6.78 18.37 1.77
N GLY A 44 -6.45 19.65 1.94
CA GLY A 44 -5.88 20.14 3.19
C GLY A 44 -6.70 19.69 4.40
N GLY A 45 -6.02 19.26 5.47
CA GLY A 45 -6.67 18.73 6.67
C GLY A 45 -6.90 17.22 6.69
N GLN A 46 -6.80 16.51 5.55
CA GLN A 46 -6.95 15.04 5.52
C GLN A 46 -5.67 14.27 5.94
N GLY A 47 -4.64 14.96 6.40
CA GLY A 47 -3.40 14.33 6.88
C GLY A 47 -2.51 13.71 5.78
N VAL A 48 -2.65 14.15 4.53
CA VAL A 48 -1.89 13.65 3.36
C VAL A 48 -0.37 13.77 3.55
N LEU A 49 0.11 14.97 3.88
CA LEU A 49 1.55 15.22 4.07
C LEU A 49 2.09 14.49 5.30
N PHE A 50 1.28 14.39 6.37
CA PHE A 50 1.66 13.65 7.55
C PHE A 50 1.80 12.16 7.25
N LEU A 51 0.89 11.58 6.47
CA LEU A 51 0.99 10.19 6.02
C LEU A 51 2.26 9.97 5.20
N GLY A 52 2.56 10.85 4.23
CA GLY A 52 3.79 10.76 3.46
C GLY A 52 5.05 10.81 4.34
N ARG A 53 5.05 11.70 5.34
CA ARG A 53 6.15 11.81 6.32
C ARG A 53 6.29 10.56 7.18
N VAL A 54 5.19 9.98 7.69
CA VAL A 54 5.23 8.74 8.47
C VAL A 54 5.86 7.62 7.65
N ILE A 55 5.44 7.45 6.39
CA ILE A 55 5.99 6.39 5.52
C ILE A 55 7.49 6.63 5.28
N ALA A 56 7.88 7.85 4.86
CA ALA A 56 9.27 8.15 4.56
C ALA A 56 10.19 8.02 5.79
N GLU A 57 9.80 8.54 6.95
CA GLU A 57 10.60 8.46 8.18
C GLU A 57 10.73 7.02 8.69
N SER A 58 9.70 6.18 8.50
CA SER A 58 9.78 4.76 8.80
C SER A 58 10.72 4.02 7.84
N ALA A 59 10.67 4.35 6.55
CA ALA A 59 11.50 3.72 5.53
C ALA A 59 12.99 4.06 5.70
N ILE A 60 13.33 5.29 6.11
CA ILE A 60 14.73 5.73 6.32
C ILE A 60 15.45 4.91 7.41
N GLN A 61 14.72 4.22 8.30
CA GLN A 61 15.36 3.35 9.29
C GLN A 61 15.99 2.10 8.68
N GLU A 62 15.54 1.66 7.51
CA GLU A 62 15.96 0.38 6.90
C GLU A 62 16.35 0.50 5.41
N GLN A 63 15.91 1.56 4.72
CA GLN A 63 15.97 1.72 3.26
C GLN A 63 16.24 3.19 2.88
N ASN A 64 16.45 3.44 1.58
CA ASN A 64 16.47 4.80 1.06
C ASN A 64 15.03 5.28 0.85
N ALA A 65 14.74 6.52 1.25
CA ALA A 65 13.43 7.11 0.95
C ALA A 65 13.53 8.59 0.58
N THR A 66 12.66 9.02 -0.33
CA THR A 66 12.44 10.44 -0.65
C THR A 66 10.98 10.80 -0.46
N LEU A 67 10.74 12.04 -0.01
CA LEU A 67 9.42 12.62 0.12
C LEU A 67 9.39 13.95 -0.67
N MET A 68 8.59 14.00 -1.72
CA MET A 68 8.29 15.23 -2.44
C MET A 68 6.88 15.67 -2.11
N THR A 69 6.71 16.90 -1.63
CA THR A 69 5.39 17.43 -1.25
C THR A 69 4.96 18.51 -2.22
N SER A 70 3.68 18.53 -2.56
CA SER A 70 3.06 19.57 -3.37
C SER A 70 1.76 20.00 -2.71
N TYR A 71 1.62 21.29 -2.50
CA TYR A 71 0.42 21.90 -1.97
C TYR A 71 0.05 23.09 -2.85
N GLY A 72 -1.23 23.20 -3.19
CA GLY A 72 -1.74 24.36 -3.91
C GLY A 72 -1.67 25.62 -3.05
N PRO A 73 -1.58 26.81 -3.67
CA PRO A 73 -1.65 28.10 -2.97
C PRO A 73 -3.04 28.34 -2.32
N GLU A 74 -4.02 27.48 -2.58
CA GLU A 74 -5.38 27.60 -2.04
C GLU A 74 -5.45 27.08 -0.60
N SER A 75 -5.26 27.98 0.36
CA SER A 75 -5.47 27.77 1.80
C SER A 75 -6.91 27.40 2.21
N ARG A 76 -7.81 27.17 1.24
CA ARG A 76 -9.20 26.72 1.42
C ARG A 76 -9.60 25.72 0.32
N GLY A 77 -9.21 24.46 0.47
CA GLY A 77 -9.72 23.35 -0.37
C GLY A 77 -8.87 22.97 -1.60
N GLY A 78 -7.64 23.47 -1.69
CA GLY A 78 -6.66 23.01 -2.68
C GLY A 78 -6.32 21.51 -2.51
N THR A 79 -5.91 20.87 -3.60
CA THR A 79 -5.43 19.49 -3.57
C THR A 79 -4.01 19.48 -3.00
N SER A 80 -3.83 18.82 -1.86
CA SER A 80 -2.52 18.50 -1.31
C SER A 80 -2.13 17.08 -1.75
N ASN A 81 -0.90 16.92 -2.20
CA ASN A 81 -0.36 15.62 -2.57
C ASN A 81 1.11 15.49 -2.15
N CYS A 82 1.56 14.26 -2.03
CA CYS A 82 2.97 13.95 -1.86
C CYS A 82 3.33 12.64 -2.54
N HIS A 83 4.55 12.57 -3.03
CA HIS A 83 5.16 11.37 -3.58
C HIS A 83 6.19 10.85 -2.58
N VAL A 84 6.04 9.58 -2.20
CA VAL A 84 7.00 8.84 -1.39
C VAL A 84 7.64 7.80 -2.27
N THR A 85 8.97 7.79 -2.37
CA THR A 85 9.71 6.70 -3.02
C THR A 85 10.52 5.97 -1.97
N ILE A 86 10.39 4.65 -1.92
CA ILE A 86 11.18 3.75 -1.06
C ILE A 86 12.00 2.84 -1.96
N SER A 87 13.29 2.67 -1.64
CA SER A 87 14.22 1.90 -2.45
C SER A 87 15.31 1.23 -1.62
N ASP A 88 15.65 -0.03 -1.95
CA ASP A 88 16.84 -0.70 -1.43
C ASP A 88 18.15 -0.09 -1.99
N GLU A 89 18.05 0.64 -3.10
CA GLU A 89 19.15 1.34 -3.79
C GLU A 89 19.01 2.86 -3.70
N GLU A 90 20.10 3.58 -4.04
CA GLU A 90 20.11 5.04 -4.11
C GLU A 90 19.01 5.55 -5.06
N ILE A 91 18.30 6.59 -4.61
CA ILE A 91 17.18 7.16 -5.37
C ILE A 91 17.70 8.30 -6.25
N TYR A 92 17.85 8.01 -7.55
CA TYR A 92 18.05 9.02 -8.59
C TYR A 92 16.75 9.82 -8.83
N PRO A 93 16.83 11.06 -9.35
CA PRO A 93 15.73 12.03 -9.28
C PRO A 93 14.36 11.43 -9.61
N PRO A 94 13.37 11.59 -8.71
CA PRO A 94 12.12 10.86 -8.79
C PRO A 94 11.33 11.30 -10.03
N ILE A 95 11.21 10.39 -11.00
CA ILE A 95 10.31 10.59 -12.13
C ILE A 95 8.87 10.44 -11.60
N PRO A 96 8.01 11.46 -11.73
CA PRO A 96 6.67 11.48 -11.12
C PRO A 96 5.69 10.49 -11.74
N ASN A 97 6.07 9.71 -12.74
CA ASN A 97 5.22 8.73 -13.39
C ASN A 97 5.50 7.29 -12.90
N ASP A 98 4.60 6.38 -13.28
CA ASP A 98 4.66 4.94 -12.98
C ASP A 98 4.61 4.62 -11.49
N GLN A 99 3.64 5.22 -10.80
CA GLN A 99 3.38 4.98 -9.39
C GLN A 99 2.98 3.51 -9.18
N GLU A 100 3.57 2.88 -8.16
CA GLU A 100 3.22 1.54 -7.70
C GLU A 100 1.86 1.55 -7.00
N GLY A 101 1.57 2.65 -6.29
CA GLY A 101 0.29 2.87 -5.65
C GLY A 101 -0.10 4.35 -5.57
N VAL A 102 -1.40 4.59 -5.61
CA VAL A 102 -2.05 5.88 -5.39
C VAL A 102 -3.03 5.72 -4.24
N ILE A 103 -2.90 6.57 -3.23
CA ILE A 103 -3.86 6.69 -2.12
C ILE A 103 -4.67 7.97 -2.32
N ALA A 104 -5.93 7.83 -2.73
CA ALA A 104 -6.82 8.94 -3.03
C ALA A 104 -7.87 9.15 -1.93
N PHE A 105 -7.85 10.32 -1.30
CA PHE A 105 -8.73 10.65 -0.18
C PHE A 105 -10.06 11.30 -0.60
N ASN A 106 -10.13 11.85 -1.81
CA ASN A 106 -11.31 12.54 -2.33
C ASN A 106 -11.45 12.37 -3.86
N PRO A 107 -12.63 12.70 -4.44
CA PRO A 107 -12.88 12.50 -5.87
C PRO A 107 -11.93 13.26 -6.80
N LYS A 108 -11.61 14.52 -6.47
CA LYS A 108 -10.71 15.37 -7.28
C LYS A 108 -9.30 14.80 -7.34
N SER A 109 -8.80 14.28 -6.22
CA SER A 109 -7.50 13.61 -6.14
C SER A 109 -7.47 12.32 -6.94
N MET A 110 -8.53 11.51 -6.89
CA MET A 110 -8.61 10.29 -7.71
C MET A 110 -8.60 10.63 -9.20
N ASP A 111 -9.48 11.53 -9.63
CA ASP A 111 -9.59 11.94 -11.03
C ASP A 111 -8.27 12.53 -11.57
N LYS A 112 -7.57 13.31 -10.73
CA LYS A 112 -6.30 13.92 -11.08
C LYS A 112 -5.17 12.91 -11.18
N PHE A 113 -5.04 11.94 -10.27
CA PHE A 113 -3.81 11.15 -10.14
C PHE A 113 -3.93 9.68 -10.55
N GLU A 114 -5.12 9.20 -10.88
CA GLU A 114 -5.32 7.82 -11.33
C GLU A 114 -4.47 7.47 -12.57
N HIS A 115 -4.22 8.43 -13.45
CA HIS A 115 -3.41 8.23 -14.65
C HIS A 115 -1.92 8.01 -14.38
N GLU A 116 -1.41 8.40 -13.21
CA GLU A 116 0.01 8.23 -12.84
C GLU A 116 0.35 6.79 -12.42
N LEU A 117 -0.66 5.94 -12.20
CA LEU A 117 -0.44 4.53 -11.91
C LEU A 117 0.16 3.79 -13.10
N LYS A 118 1.17 2.95 -12.83
CA LYS A 118 1.61 1.96 -13.81
C LYS A 118 0.54 0.88 -14.04
N LYS A 119 0.72 0.06 -15.07
CA LYS A 119 -0.12 -1.13 -15.29
C LYS A 119 -0.04 -2.06 -14.07
N ASN A 120 -1.20 -2.55 -13.62
CA ASN A 120 -1.38 -3.36 -12.40
C ASN A 120 -1.01 -2.64 -11.08
N GLY A 121 -0.79 -1.32 -11.11
CA GLY A 121 -0.60 -0.51 -9.90
C GLY A 121 -1.85 -0.50 -9.02
N LEU A 122 -1.68 -0.15 -7.74
CA LEU A 122 -2.74 -0.16 -6.75
C LEU A 122 -3.37 1.22 -6.59
N LEU A 123 -4.65 1.37 -6.94
CA LEU A 123 -5.46 2.49 -6.52
C LEU A 123 -6.19 2.13 -5.21
N LEU A 124 -5.78 2.74 -4.11
CA LEU A 124 -6.47 2.64 -2.83
C LEU A 124 -7.24 3.94 -2.60
N TYR A 125 -8.56 3.89 -2.41
CA TYR A 125 -9.36 5.11 -2.37
C TYR A 125 -10.44 5.14 -1.29
N ASN A 126 -10.71 6.35 -0.78
CA ASN A 126 -11.68 6.59 0.27
C ASN A 126 -13.13 6.46 -0.23
N SER A 127 -13.74 5.28 -0.08
CA SER A 127 -15.12 5.03 -0.52
C SER A 127 -16.17 5.81 0.28
N SER A 128 -15.80 6.41 1.42
CA SER A 128 -16.69 7.29 2.18
C SER A 128 -17.04 8.55 1.37
N LEU A 129 -16.07 9.10 0.64
CA LEU A 129 -16.20 10.35 -0.13
C LEU A 129 -16.26 10.11 -1.65
N ILE A 130 -15.61 9.05 -2.13
CA ILE A 130 -15.53 8.73 -3.56
C ILE A 130 -16.58 7.67 -3.86
N LYS A 131 -17.63 8.07 -4.57
CA LYS A 131 -18.72 7.17 -5.01
C LYS A 131 -18.61 6.76 -6.48
N ILE A 132 -17.73 7.40 -7.24
CA ILE A 132 -17.43 7.07 -8.63
C ILE A 132 -16.45 5.91 -8.71
N LYS A 133 -16.55 5.11 -9.78
CA LYS A 133 -15.58 4.04 -10.06
C LYS A 133 -14.35 4.62 -10.76
N PRO A 134 -13.17 3.97 -10.64
CA PRO A 134 -11.99 4.30 -11.43
C PRO A 134 -12.28 4.20 -12.93
N LYS A 135 -11.63 5.05 -13.74
CA LYS A 135 -11.77 5.07 -15.20
C LYS A 135 -10.92 3.98 -15.88
N ARG A 136 -9.76 3.67 -15.31
CA ARG A 136 -8.79 2.70 -15.81
C ARG A 136 -9.19 1.29 -15.42
N THR A 137 -9.11 0.39 -16.39
CA THR A 137 -9.40 -1.04 -16.22
C THR A 137 -8.15 -1.89 -16.03
N ASN A 138 -6.95 -1.30 -16.22
CA ASN A 138 -5.66 -1.99 -16.17
C ASN A 138 -4.92 -1.80 -14.83
N ILE A 139 -5.63 -1.45 -13.76
CA ILE A 139 -5.12 -1.22 -12.41
C ILE A 139 -5.87 -2.10 -11.40
N LYS A 140 -5.29 -2.28 -10.22
CA LYS A 140 -5.99 -2.90 -9.09
C LYS A 140 -6.62 -1.79 -8.26
N ALA A 141 -7.94 -1.74 -8.16
CA ALA A 141 -8.62 -0.72 -7.39
C ALA A 141 -9.28 -1.31 -6.13
N VAL A 142 -9.02 -0.70 -4.98
CA VAL A 142 -9.53 -1.14 -3.68
C VAL A 142 -10.20 0.05 -2.98
N ALA A 143 -11.49 -0.12 -2.70
CA ALA A 143 -12.31 0.88 -2.03
C ALA A 143 -12.31 0.61 -0.51
N VAL A 144 -11.91 1.60 0.29
CA VAL A 144 -11.91 1.49 1.76
C VAL A 144 -12.57 2.74 2.36
N PRO A 145 -13.53 2.60 3.28
CA PRO A 145 -14.25 3.74 3.84
C PRO A 145 -13.42 4.38 4.98
N PHE A 146 -12.29 5.03 4.63
CA PHE A 146 -11.35 5.58 5.61
C PHE A 146 -12.03 6.46 6.66
N THR A 147 -12.85 7.40 6.18
CA THR A 147 -13.57 8.37 7.03
C THR A 147 -14.55 7.67 7.97
N GLU A 148 -15.32 6.69 7.49
CA GLU A 148 -16.27 5.99 8.34
C GLU A 148 -15.58 5.13 9.39
N ILE A 149 -14.44 4.51 9.05
CA ILE A 149 -13.64 3.74 10.01
C ILE A 149 -13.07 4.69 11.08
N ALA A 150 -12.50 5.82 10.68
CA ALA A 150 -11.95 6.82 11.60
C ALA A 150 -13.04 7.37 12.54
N LYS A 151 -14.22 7.72 12.00
CA LYS A 151 -15.39 8.15 12.80
C LYS A 151 -15.81 7.12 13.85
N LYS A 152 -15.79 5.83 13.50
CA LYS A 152 -16.11 4.75 14.45
C LYS A 152 -15.07 4.59 15.57
N LEU A 153 -13.83 5.04 15.36
CA LEU A 153 -12.78 5.10 16.38
C LEU A 153 -12.88 6.35 17.27
N GLY A 154 -13.78 7.29 16.96
CA GLY A 154 -14.01 8.50 17.75
C GLY A 154 -13.23 9.74 17.29
N ASP A 155 -12.37 9.62 16.27
CA ASP A 155 -11.66 10.78 15.69
C ASP A 155 -11.58 10.65 14.16
N GLU A 156 -12.20 11.58 13.44
CA GLU A 156 -12.13 11.59 11.97
C GLU A 156 -10.72 11.94 11.46
N GLN A 157 -9.90 12.64 12.25
CA GLN A 157 -8.57 13.12 11.83
C GLN A 157 -7.56 11.98 11.59
N VAL A 158 -7.81 10.79 12.13
CA VAL A 158 -6.95 9.61 11.93
C VAL A 158 -7.27 8.80 10.67
N LEU A 159 -8.11 9.32 9.76
CA LEU A 159 -8.44 8.61 8.50
C LEU A 159 -7.21 8.25 7.66
N ASN A 160 -6.15 9.05 7.75
CA ASN A 160 -4.90 8.81 7.05
C ASN A 160 -4.14 7.61 7.58
N MET A 161 -4.25 7.33 8.88
CA MET A 161 -3.70 6.11 9.48
C MET A 161 -4.50 4.87 9.11
N VAL A 162 -5.82 4.99 8.95
CA VAL A 162 -6.62 3.90 8.36
C VAL A 162 -6.13 3.58 6.95
N ALA A 163 -5.88 4.62 6.13
CA ALA A 163 -5.35 4.44 4.79
C ALA A 163 -3.96 3.77 4.80
N LEU A 164 -3.06 4.16 5.73
CA LEU A 164 -1.76 3.52 5.92
C LEU A 164 -1.87 2.03 6.18
N GLY A 165 -2.71 1.65 7.15
CA GLY A 165 -2.91 0.24 7.51
C GLY A 165 -3.47 -0.58 6.36
N ALA A 166 -4.44 -0.03 5.63
CA ALA A 166 -5.00 -0.69 4.45
C ALA A 166 -3.96 -0.84 3.32
N TYR A 167 -3.16 0.20 3.06
CA TYR A 167 -2.09 0.14 2.05
C TYR A 167 -1.03 -0.90 2.41
N TYR A 168 -0.58 -0.89 3.66
CA TYR A 168 0.37 -1.88 4.18
C TYR A 168 -0.13 -3.31 3.98
N GLU A 169 -1.39 -3.60 4.31
CA GLU A 169 -1.93 -4.95 4.16
C GLU A 169 -1.92 -5.44 2.71
N LEU A 170 -2.16 -4.54 1.75
CA LEU A 170 -2.21 -4.87 0.32
C LEU A 170 -0.84 -5.02 -0.33
N LYS A 171 0.17 -4.26 0.13
CA LYS A 171 1.48 -4.17 -0.54
C LYS A 171 2.64 -4.77 0.25
N LYS A 172 2.58 -4.75 1.58
CA LYS A 172 3.61 -5.28 2.49
C LYS A 172 5.02 -4.70 2.26
N THR A 173 5.08 -3.46 1.77
CA THR A 173 6.33 -2.74 1.45
C THR A 173 6.79 -1.78 2.54
N ILE A 174 6.01 -1.61 3.62
CA ILE A 174 6.31 -0.69 4.73
C ILE A 174 6.48 -1.55 5.99
N ASN A 175 7.55 -1.32 6.75
CA ASN A 175 7.72 -1.98 8.04
C ASN A 175 6.78 -1.37 9.09
N ILE A 176 5.69 -2.07 9.39
CA ILE A 176 4.65 -1.56 10.27
C ILE A 176 5.09 -1.48 11.73
N ASP A 177 6.04 -2.32 12.15
CA ASP A 177 6.53 -2.31 13.53
C ASP A 177 7.35 -1.04 13.80
N ILE A 178 8.17 -0.62 12.84
CA ILE A 178 8.89 0.67 12.90
C ILE A 178 7.91 1.84 12.95
N VAL A 179 6.85 1.82 12.11
CA VAL A 179 5.82 2.86 12.14
C VAL A 179 5.21 2.97 13.55
N LEU A 180 4.80 1.85 14.13
CA LEU A 180 4.08 1.82 15.41
C LEU A 180 4.99 2.14 16.60
N ASN A 181 6.21 1.61 16.63
CA ASN A 181 7.05 1.63 17.83
C ASN A 181 8.13 2.71 17.81
N GLU A 182 8.46 3.26 16.64
CA GLU A 182 9.55 4.23 16.49
C GLU A 182 9.06 5.53 15.84
N THR A 183 8.45 5.44 14.64
CA THR A 183 8.09 6.63 13.87
C THR A 183 6.97 7.45 14.51
N LEU A 184 5.87 6.81 14.93
CA LEU A 184 4.77 7.53 15.59
C LEU A 184 5.23 8.21 16.90
N PRO A 185 5.94 7.55 17.83
CA PRO A 185 6.49 8.21 19.01
C PRO A 185 7.47 9.35 18.69
N LYS A 186 8.28 9.22 17.64
CA LYS A 186 9.22 10.27 17.19
C LYS A 186 8.49 11.50 16.64
N LEU A 187 7.41 11.30 15.87
CA LEU A 187 6.70 12.38 15.18
C LEU A 187 5.60 13.04 16.01
N LEU A 188 5.01 12.32 16.97
CA LEU A 188 3.91 12.79 17.82
C LEU A 188 4.42 13.00 19.25
N THR A 189 5.09 14.13 19.48
CA THR A 189 5.66 14.50 20.79
C THR A 189 4.87 15.63 21.47
N GLY A 190 5.15 15.88 22.75
CA GLY A 190 4.43 16.88 23.56
C GLY A 190 2.94 16.58 23.62
N ASP A 191 2.09 17.59 23.42
CA ASP A 191 0.63 17.45 23.43
C ASP A 191 0.12 16.44 22.40
N LYS A 192 0.88 16.19 21.33
CA LYS A 192 0.51 15.24 20.28
C LYS A 192 0.72 13.79 20.69
N ALA A 193 1.46 13.51 21.76
CA ALA A 193 1.70 12.15 22.25
C ALA A 193 0.40 11.43 22.64
N ALA A 194 -0.62 12.20 23.08
CA ALA A 194 -1.96 11.67 23.37
C ALA A 194 -2.62 10.99 22.15
N TYR A 195 -2.23 11.36 20.92
CA TYR A 195 -2.79 10.80 19.71
C TYR A 195 -2.10 9.51 19.25
N ILE A 196 -0.98 9.11 19.87
CA ILE A 196 -0.24 7.92 19.42
C ILE A 196 -1.15 6.68 19.44
N GLN A 197 -1.88 6.47 20.53
CA GLN A 197 -2.69 5.26 20.69
C GLN A 197 -3.81 5.16 19.65
N ILE A 198 -4.55 6.24 19.41
CA ILE A 198 -5.62 6.26 18.40
C ILE A 198 -5.08 6.12 16.98
N ASN A 199 -3.88 6.64 16.69
CA ASN A 199 -3.22 6.43 15.40
C ASN A 199 -2.84 4.96 15.20
N LYS A 200 -2.34 4.27 16.24
CA LYS A 200 -2.05 2.82 16.19
C LYS A 200 -3.33 2.00 15.95
N GLU A 201 -4.42 2.36 16.63
CA GLU A 201 -5.72 1.70 16.46
C GLU A 201 -6.29 1.92 15.05
N ALA A 202 -6.13 3.11 14.49
CA ALA A 202 -6.53 3.42 13.11
C ALA A 202 -5.76 2.59 12.08
N ILE A 203 -4.44 2.46 12.24
CA ILE A 203 -3.62 1.57 11.41
C ILE A 203 -4.16 0.13 11.48
N LYS A 204 -4.36 -0.38 12.70
CA LYS A 204 -4.88 -1.73 12.91
C LYS A 204 -6.25 -1.93 12.27
N ALA A 205 -7.14 -0.94 12.40
CA ALA A 205 -8.48 -0.99 11.79
C ALA A 205 -8.41 -1.04 10.25
N GLY A 206 -7.49 -0.31 9.64
CA GLY A 206 -7.23 -0.37 8.19
C GLY A 206 -6.74 -1.74 7.74
N ILE A 207 -5.79 -2.33 8.48
CA ILE A 207 -5.28 -3.69 8.25
C ILE A 207 -6.42 -4.72 8.32
N ASP A 208 -7.19 -4.67 9.41
CA ASP A 208 -8.26 -5.62 9.66
C ASP A 208 -9.38 -5.51 8.63
N TYR A 209 -9.68 -4.29 8.15
CA TYR A 209 -10.66 -4.09 7.09
C TYR A 209 -10.24 -4.83 5.81
N ILE A 210 -8.99 -4.71 5.39
CA ILE A 210 -8.49 -5.41 4.20
C ILE A 210 -8.53 -6.92 4.42
N LYS A 211 -8.01 -7.43 5.53
CA LYS A 211 -8.03 -8.88 5.83
C LYS A 211 -9.45 -9.44 5.73
N ARG A 212 -10.41 -8.85 6.45
CA ARG A 212 -11.81 -9.31 6.46
C ARG A 212 -12.46 -9.31 5.07
N ASN A 213 -12.14 -8.33 4.23
CA ASN A 213 -12.75 -8.21 2.89
C ASN A 213 -12.01 -9.02 1.82
N LEU A 214 -10.72 -9.35 2.01
CA LEU A 214 -10.01 -10.31 1.16
C LEU A 214 -10.52 -11.74 1.37
N PHE A 215 -10.79 -12.16 2.62
CA PHE A 215 -11.35 -13.49 2.91
C PHE A 215 -12.73 -13.71 2.28
N LYS A 216 -13.57 -12.67 2.22
CA LYS A 216 -14.88 -12.74 1.54
C LYS A 216 -14.75 -12.93 0.02
N GLN A 217 -13.66 -12.47 -0.59
CA GLN A 217 -13.41 -12.68 -2.02
C GLN A 217 -12.89 -14.09 -2.33
N THR A 218 -12.23 -14.76 -1.38
CA THR A 218 -11.76 -16.14 -1.55
C THR A 218 -12.85 -17.19 -1.36
N GLU A 219 -13.91 -16.90 -0.58
CA GLU A 219 -15.11 -17.75 -0.48
C GLU A 219 -16.11 -17.50 -1.62
N THR A 220 -15.99 -16.34 -2.28
CA THR A 220 -16.78 -15.96 -3.45
C THR A 220 -15.90 -15.97 -4.71
N SER A 221 -15.38 -17.14 -5.09
CA SER A 221 -14.60 -17.31 -6.32
C SER A 221 -15.50 -17.25 -7.58
N ALA A 222 -16.08 -16.08 -7.85
CA ALA A 222 -16.63 -15.65 -9.13
C ALA A 222 -16.87 -14.14 -9.01
N PHE A 223 -16.64 -13.38 -10.09
CA PHE A 223 -16.64 -11.90 -10.12
C PHE A 223 -15.32 -11.26 -9.68
N TYR A 224 -14.27 -11.46 -10.47
CA TYR A 224 -13.70 -10.42 -11.33
C TYR A 224 -12.59 -11.06 -12.16
N GLY A 225 -12.95 -11.48 -13.38
CA GLY A 225 -12.00 -11.96 -14.37
C GLY A 225 -12.64 -11.88 -15.75
N CYS A 226 -12.01 -11.12 -16.64
CA CYS A 226 -12.27 -11.09 -18.07
C CYS A 226 -13.57 -10.42 -18.53
N GLY A 227 -13.47 -9.66 -19.63
CA GLY A 227 -14.62 -9.07 -20.29
C GLY A 227 -15.63 -10.13 -20.70
N GLN A 228 -16.90 -9.85 -20.47
CA GLN A 228 -17.97 -10.47 -21.23
C GLN A 228 -18.07 -9.74 -22.57
N LEU A 229 -17.45 -10.34 -23.57
CA LEU A 229 -17.96 -10.34 -24.93
C LEU A 229 -19.25 -11.20 -24.93
N LEU A 230 -20.22 -10.80 -25.77
CA LEU A 230 -21.45 -11.49 -26.15
C LEU A 230 -22.64 -11.37 -25.18
N ALA A 231 -23.45 -10.32 -25.34
CA ALA A 231 -24.62 -10.26 -26.23
C ALA A 231 -25.20 -8.83 -26.22
#